data_AF-A0A2T5LH84-F1
#
_entry.id   AF-A0A2T5LH84-F1
#
_cell.length_a   1.000
_cell.length_b   1.000
_cell.length_c   1.000
_cell.angle_alpha   90.00
_cell.angle_beta   90.00
_cell.angle_gamma   90.00
#
_symmetry.space_group_name_H-M   'P 1'
#
loop_
_entity.id
_entity.type
_entity.pdbx_description
1 polymer ?
#
loop_
_entity_poly.entity_id
_entity_poly.type
_entity_poly.pdbx_seq_one_letter_code
_entity_poly.pdbx_strand_id
1 'polypeptide(L)'
;MLKQLLAKKAPQAEPDDAHGPALRRTLGPWGLTALGIGAVIGGGIFVITGVAAADHAGPAIILSFILAAICSLFTALCYAEFASMIPISGSAYSYAYATLGEGAAWFIGWNLVLEYGVSASAVAVSWTGYFVSLLDHVGIHIPPALTNAPLDYVDGHLVATGALFNLPAVGITLALTWLCYVGIRESTGINMAMVALKVALILIVIIVGAQHVDTANWHPFIPENQGGFKYGWSGVLRGAALVFFAYIGFEATSTAAQESKNPQRDMPIGTLASLAICTVLYIAMAAVLTGLVPFGQLGTDEPVVTAIRSHPELGWLRGVVEVGALIGLSSVVLVMIIAQPRIFMIMGRDGLLPKVFTTIHPKYRTPHLNTVITGIGIAILAAVFPLNILGDLVSMGTLVAFCAVCGGVLILRFTAPELPRTFRVPWVWFTCIAGIVSCIGLLCFMNWYNWALMGVWTVVGMALYTAYGYRHSKLRKAG
;
A
#
# COMPACT_ATOMS: atom_id res chain seq x y z
N MET A 1 22.75 -6.22 24.94
CA MET A 1 22.36 -5.70 23.61
C MET A 1 21.87 -6.82 22.69
N LEU A 2 22.71 -7.80 22.29
CA LEU A 2 22.28 -8.90 21.39
C LEU A 2 21.09 -9.74 21.92
N LYS A 3 21.10 -10.12 23.21
CA LYS A 3 19.99 -10.90 23.81
C LYS A 3 18.63 -10.20 23.73
N GLN A 4 18.62 -8.86 23.73
CA GLN A 4 17.39 -8.07 23.68
C GLN A 4 16.89 -7.87 22.25
N LEU A 5 17.80 -7.70 21.28
CA LEU A 5 17.44 -7.62 19.86
C LEU A 5 16.73 -8.90 19.37
N LEU A 6 17.06 -10.04 19.98
CA LEU A 6 16.48 -11.35 19.70
C LEU A 6 15.32 -11.73 20.65
N ALA A 7 14.96 -10.86 21.60
CA ALA A 7 13.90 -11.15 22.55
C ALA A 7 12.54 -11.14 21.83
N LYS A 8 11.78 -12.24 21.98
CA LYS A 8 10.51 -12.46 21.29
C LYS A 8 9.35 -12.27 22.27
N LYS A 9 8.23 -11.77 21.76
CA LYS A 9 6.97 -11.75 22.52
C LYS A 9 6.30 -13.11 22.37
N ALA A 10 5.80 -13.66 23.48
CA ALA A 10 5.08 -14.93 23.44
C ALA A 10 3.89 -14.81 22.47
N PRO A 11 3.64 -15.81 21.60
CA PRO A 11 2.47 -15.81 20.71
C PRO A 11 1.13 -15.91 21.44
N GLN A 12 1.16 -16.18 22.74
CA GLN A 12 -0.05 -16.27 23.55
C GLN A 12 -0.64 -14.89 23.71
N ALA A 13 -1.92 -14.78 23.37
CA ALA A 13 -2.76 -13.66 23.74
C ALA A 13 -2.67 -13.49 25.26
N GLU A 14 -1.80 -12.61 25.74
CA GLU A 14 -2.16 -11.88 26.93
C GLU A 14 -3.52 -11.27 26.60
N PRO A 15 -4.57 -11.60 27.39
CA PRO A 15 -5.76 -10.78 27.36
C PRO A 15 -5.26 -9.36 27.53
N ASP A 16 -5.67 -8.44 26.66
CA ASP A 16 -5.47 -7.03 26.95
C ASP A 16 -6.35 -6.76 28.18
N ASP A 17 -5.83 -7.06 29.39
CA ASP A 17 -6.41 -6.72 30.70
C ASP A 17 -6.37 -5.19 30.92
N ALA A 18 -6.03 -4.42 29.88
CA ALA A 18 -6.24 -2.99 29.82
C ALA A 18 -7.71 -2.70 29.45
N HIS A 19 -8.56 -2.63 30.48
CA HIS A 19 -9.87 -1.99 30.51
C HIS A 19 -10.25 -1.17 29.25
N GLY A 20 -10.97 -1.81 28.33
CA GLY A 20 -11.54 -1.16 27.16
C GLY A 20 -12.65 -1.98 26.52
N PRO A 21 -13.61 -1.36 25.80
CA PRO A 21 -14.65 -2.09 25.10
C PRO A 21 -14.05 -2.98 24.00
N ALA A 22 -14.33 -4.28 24.05
CA ALA A 22 -13.93 -5.23 23.02
C ALA A 22 -14.60 -4.91 21.67
N LEU A 23 -13.84 -5.02 20.58
CA LEU A 23 -14.36 -4.85 19.22
C LEU A 23 -15.43 -5.91 18.91
N ARG A 24 -16.52 -5.50 18.25
CA ARG A 24 -17.58 -6.44 17.85
C ARG A 24 -17.09 -7.29 16.67
N ARG A 25 -17.19 -8.61 16.79
CA ARG A 25 -16.86 -9.56 15.72
C ARG A 25 -17.98 -9.64 14.69
N THR A 26 -17.98 -8.72 13.74
CA THR A 26 -19.03 -8.59 12.72
C THR A 26 -18.59 -9.02 11.32
N LEU A 27 -17.28 -9.07 11.05
CA LEU A 27 -16.75 -9.33 9.72
C LEU A 27 -16.69 -10.84 9.42
N GLY A 28 -17.32 -11.25 8.32
CA GLY A 28 -17.12 -12.58 7.73
C GLY A 28 -16.10 -12.56 6.59
N PRO A 29 -15.93 -13.67 5.86
CA PRO A 29 -14.91 -13.78 4.80
C PRO A 29 -15.11 -12.73 3.70
N TRP A 30 -16.34 -12.49 3.25
CA TRP A 30 -16.63 -11.46 2.23
C TRP A 30 -16.43 -10.03 2.72
N GLY A 31 -16.65 -9.76 4.01
CA GLY A 31 -16.37 -8.46 4.61
C GLY A 31 -14.87 -8.19 4.66
N LEU A 32 -14.06 -9.22 4.96
CA LEU A 32 -12.61 -9.15 4.90
C LEU A 32 -12.10 -9.03 3.45
N THR A 33 -12.69 -9.77 2.51
CA THR A 33 -12.38 -9.62 1.08
C THR A 33 -12.65 -8.18 0.62
N ALA A 34 -13.80 -7.61 0.97
CA ALA A 34 -14.11 -6.23 0.66
C ALA A 34 -13.11 -5.25 1.28
N LEU A 35 -12.71 -5.46 2.54
CA LEU A 35 -11.67 -4.66 3.20
C LEU A 35 -10.34 -4.73 2.43
N GLY A 36 -9.90 -5.93 2.05
CA GLY A 36 -8.69 -6.13 1.26
C GLY A 36 -8.77 -5.41 -0.10
N ILE A 37 -9.86 -5.60 -0.85
CA ILE A 37 -10.08 -4.91 -2.13
C ILE A 37 -10.08 -3.39 -1.95
N GLY A 38 -10.73 -2.87 -0.91
CA GLY A 38 -10.81 -1.44 -0.62
C GLY A 38 -9.46 -0.80 -0.32
N ALA A 39 -8.55 -1.55 0.30
CA ALA A 39 -7.18 -1.13 0.61
C ALA A 39 -6.24 -1.24 -0.60
N VAL A 40 -6.40 -2.30 -1.41
CA VAL A 40 -5.57 -2.60 -2.59
C VAL A 40 -5.91 -1.65 -3.76
N ILE A 41 -7.21 -1.43 -4.05
CA ILE A 41 -7.64 -0.58 -5.16
C ILE A 41 -7.48 0.91 -4.83
N GLY A 42 -6.39 1.50 -5.32
CA GLY A 42 -6.07 2.93 -5.19
C GLY A 42 -5.25 3.49 -6.36
N GLY A 43 -4.29 4.37 -6.07
CA GLY A 43 -3.47 5.06 -7.09
C GLY A 43 -2.69 4.13 -8.02
N GLY A 44 -2.43 2.89 -7.58
CA GLY A 44 -1.74 1.87 -8.37
C GLY A 44 -2.44 1.56 -9.70
N ILE A 45 -3.74 1.23 -9.65
CA ILE A 45 -4.50 0.90 -10.87
C ILE A 45 -4.81 2.14 -11.72
N PHE A 46 -5.14 3.26 -11.07
CA PHE A 46 -5.63 4.46 -11.74
C PHE A 46 -4.51 5.29 -12.39
N VAL A 47 -3.32 5.37 -11.77
CA VAL A 47 -2.22 6.23 -12.26
C VAL A 47 -0.96 5.42 -12.59
N ILE A 48 -0.48 4.62 -11.64
CA ILE A 48 0.81 3.93 -11.82
C ILE A 48 0.80 2.96 -13.00
N THR A 49 -0.34 2.32 -13.30
CA THR A 49 -0.50 1.49 -14.50
C THR A 49 -0.09 2.21 -15.78
N GLY A 50 -0.53 3.47 -15.95
CA GLY A 50 -0.27 4.24 -17.16
C GLY A 50 1.19 4.69 -17.25
N VAL A 51 1.74 5.21 -16.14
CA VAL A 51 3.15 5.59 -16.03
C VAL A 51 4.06 4.40 -16.29
N ALA A 52 3.77 3.24 -15.68
CA ALA A 52 4.56 2.03 -15.88
C ALA A 52 4.45 1.48 -17.31
N ALA A 53 3.29 1.59 -17.95
CA ALA A 53 3.14 1.23 -19.36
C ALA A 53 3.91 2.19 -20.27
N ALA A 54 3.83 3.50 -20.04
CA ALA A 54 4.47 4.50 -20.86
C ALA A 54 6.00 4.46 -20.74
N ASP A 55 6.54 4.37 -19.52
CA ASP A 55 7.96 4.58 -19.25
C ASP A 55 8.78 3.29 -19.08
N HIS A 56 8.13 2.15 -18.86
CA HIS A 56 8.86 0.91 -18.53
C HIS A 56 8.47 -0.30 -19.37
N ALA A 57 7.21 -0.69 -19.43
CA ALA A 57 6.84 -2.02 -19.93
C ALA A 57 6.11 -2.01 -21.29
N GLY A 58 5.52 -0.89 -21.71
CA GLY A 58 4.62 -0.87 -22.86
C GLY A 58 3.39 -1.76 -22.65
N PRO A 59 2.86 -2.41 -23.71
CA PRO A 59 1.77 -3.38 -23.60
C PRO A 59 2.11 -4.58 -22.71
N ALA A 60 3.40 -4.91 -22.57
CA ALA A 60 3.87 -5.96 -21.68
C ALA A 60 3.76 -5.63 -20.18
N ILE A 61 3.17 -4.49 -19.82
CA ILE A 61 2.77 -4.18 -18.42
C ILE A 61 1.87 -5.27 -17.83
N ILE A 62 1.13 -6.01 -18.66
CA ILE A 62 0.37 -7.20 -18.25
C ILE A 62 1.27 -8.24 -17.60
N LEU A 63 2.45 -8.49 -18.17
CA LEU A 63 3.44 -9.42 -17.61
C LEU A 63 4.00 -8.88 -16.29
N SER A 64 4.20 -7.57 -16.18
CA SER A 64 4.61 -6.92 -14.93
C SER A 64 3.60 -7.16 -13.80
N PHE A 65 2.31 -7.01 -14.08
CA PHE A 65 1.25 -7.33 -13.10
C PHE A 65 1.23 -8.81 -12.72
N ILE A 66 1.42 -9.73 -13.68
CA ILE A 66 1.48 -11.17 -13.38
C ILE A 66 2.67 -11.48 -12.46
N LEU A 67 3.85 -10.91 -12.73
CA LEU A 67 5.04 -11.10 -11.90
C LEU A 67 4.84 -10.54 -10.49
N ALA A 68 4.29 -9.33 -10.38
CA ALA A 68 3.95 -8.71 -9.09
C ALA A 68 2.88 -9.53 -8.33
N ALA A 69 1.87 -10.07 -9.01
CA ALA A 69 0.85 -10.93 -8.42
C ALA A 69 1.43 -12.24 -7.88
N ILE A 70 2.35 -12.87 -8.60
CA ILE A 70 3.03 -14.10 -8.15
C ILE A 70 3.86 -13.81 -6.89
N CYS A 71 4.61 -12.71 -6.87
CA CYS A 71 5.36 -12.26 -5.70
C CYS A 71 4.43 -12.03 -4.49
N SER A 72 3.33 -11.31 -4.71
CA SER A 72 2.31 -11.04 -3.69
C SER A 72 1.61 -12.32 -3.21
N LEU A 73 1.39 -13.31 -4.08
CA LEU A 73 0.74 -14.57 -3.74
C LEU A 73 1.57 -15.39 -2.73
N PHE A 74 2.88 -15.53 -2.96
CA PHE A 74 3.76 -16.23 -2.03
C PHE A 74 3.72 -15.60 -0.64
N THR A 75 3.69 -14.27 -0.59
CA THR A 75 3.62 -13.53 0.67
C THR A 75 2.23 -13.62 1.29
N ALA A 76 1.16 -13.50 0.52
CA ALA A 76 -0.22 -13.60 0.98
C ALA A 76 -0.52 -14.95 1.62
N LEU A 77 0.05 -16.04 1.10
CA LEU A 77 -0.02 -17.36 1.74
C LEU A 77 0.65 -17.34 3.13
N CYS A 78 1.82 -16.70 3.27
CA CYS A 78 2.50 -16.56 4.56
C CYS A 78 1.71 -15.70 5.55
N TYR A 79 1.13 -14.59 5.09
CA TYR A 79 0.22 -13.75 5.90
C TYR A 79 -1.02 -14.51 6.35
N ALA A 80 -1.65 -15.28 5.46
CA ALA A 80 -2.82 -16.08 5.77
C ALA A 80 -2.54 -17.08 6.91
N GLU A 81 -1.37 -17.72 6.89
CA GLU A 81 -0.97 -18.61 7.98
C GLU A 81 -0.76 -17.83 9.29
N PHE A 82 0.00 -16.74 9.29
CA PHE A 82 0.22 -15.93 10.49
C PHE A 82 -1.07 -15.37 11.07
N ALA A 83 -1.95 -14.82 10.24
CA ALA A 83 -3.23 -14.28 10.66
C ALA A 83 -4.14 -15.36 11.27
N SER A 84 -4.05 -16.60 10.77
CA SER A 84 -4.80 -17.72 11.34
C SER A 84 -4.24 -18.20 12.69
N MET A 85 -2.93 -18.12 12.89
CA MET A 85 -2.27 -18.57 14.13
C MET A 85 -2.27 -17.51 15.24
N ILE A 86 -2.05 -16.25 14.87
CA ILE A 86 -1.90 -15.12 15.80
C ILE A 86 -2.93 -14.04 15.41
N PRO A 87 -4.21 -14.19 15.80
CA PRO A 87 -5.30 -13.29 15.41
C PRO A 87 -5.29 -12.00 16.25
N ILE A 88 -4.15 -11.32 16.27
CA ILE A 88 -3.96 -10.02 16.92
C ILE A 88 -3.83 -8.92 15.88
N SER A 89 -4.38 -7.76 16.20
CA SER A 89 -4.26 -6.56 15.37
C SER A 89 -2.82 -6.05 15.44
N GLY A 90 -2.06 -6.19 14.36
CA GLY A 90 -0.69 -5.64 14.28
C GLY A 90 0.17 -6.07 13.08
N SER A 91 -0.37 -6.86 12.15
CA SER A 91 0.25 -7.17 10.84
C SER A 91 1.72 -7.64 10.99
N ALA A 92 2.58 -7.30 10.03
CA ALA A 92 3.97 -7.74 9.96
C ALA A 92 4.81 -7.37 11.20
N TYR A 93 4.53 -6.23 11.84
CA TYR A 93 5.23 -5.83 13.08
C TYR A 93 5.05 -6.88 14.17
N SER A 94 3.81 -7.26 14.45
CA SER A 94 3.51 -8.26 15.48
C SER A 94 4.07 -9.63 15.13
N TYR A 95 4.04 -10.02 13.86
CA TYR A 95 4.60 -11.29 13.39
C TYR A 95 6.13 -11.32 13.54
N ALA A 96 6.81 -10.23 13.17
CA ALA A 96 8.25 -10.08 13.35
C ALA A 96 8.63 -10.08 14.84
N TYR A 97 7.84 -9.44 15.71
CA TYR A 97 8.08 -9.45 17.15
C TYR A 97 7.97 -10.85 17.76
N ALA A 98 6.99 -11.64 17.31
CA ALA A 98 6.80 -13.01 17.78
C ALA A 98 7.87 -13.98 17.25
N THR A 99 8.46 -13.73 16.07
CA THR A 99 9.33 -14.69 15.38
C THR A 99 10.81 -14.31 15.32
N LEU A 100 11.12 -13.05 15.02
CA LEU A 100 12.47 -12.54 14.79
C LEU A 100 13.04 -11.79 16.00
N GLY A 101 12.15 -11.19 16.80
CA GLY A 101 12.49 -10.46 18.03
C GLY A 101 12.39 -8.94 17.89
N GLU A 102 12.61 -8.23 19.00
CA GLU A 102 12.39 -6.78 19.13
C GLU A 102 13.11 -5.93 18.07
N GLY A 103 14.38 -6.24 17.76
CA GLY A 103 15.17 -5.44 16.82
C GLY A 103 14.62 -5.50 15.39
N ALA A 104 14.30 -6.71 14.94
CA ALA A 104 13.64 -6.91 13.64
C ALA A 104 12.23 -6.32 13.66
N ALA A 105 11.47 -6.49 14.74
CA ALA A 105 10.14 -5.91 14.87
C ALA A 105 10.16 -4.39 14.77
N TRP A 106 11.10 -3.71 15.42
CA TRP A 106 11.27 -2.27 15.28
C TRP A 106 11.53 -1.88 13.82
N PHE A 107 12.48 -2.55 13.15
CA PHE A 107 12.81 -2.25 11.76
C PHE A 107 11.61 -2.44 10.82
N ILE A 108 10.87 -3.55 10.98
CA ILE A 108 9.67 -3.81 10.19
C ILE A 108 8.55 -2.81 10.53
N GLY A 109 8.35 -2.49 11.80
CA GLY A 109 7.39 -1.46 12.22
C GLY A 109 7.72 -0.08 11.63
N TRP A 110 9.00 0.27 11.59
CA TRP A 110 9.47 1.52 10.97
C TRP A 110 9.30 1.53 9.45
N ASN A 111 9.44 0.38 8.79
CA ASN A 111 9.08 0.25 7.36
C ASN A 111 7.57 0.29 7.13
N LEU A 112 6.74 -0.25 8.04
CA LEU A 112 5.29 -0.10 7.95
C LEU A 112 4.84 1.35 8.10
N VAL A 113 5.57 2.15 8.89
CA VAL A 113 5.32 3.60 9.00
C VAL A 113 5.57 4.30 7.68
N LEU A 114 6.63 3.89 6.97
CA LEU A 114 6.88 4.33 5.59
C LEU A 114 5.74 3.85 4.68
N GLU A 115 5.41 2.57 4.71
CA GLU A 115 4.38 1.96 3.87
C GLU A 115 3.06 2.73 3.95
N TYR A 116 2.43 2.85 5.12
CA TYR A 116 1.11 3.50 5.22
C TYR A 116 1.20 5.02 5.04
N GLY A 117 2.21 5.69 5.60
CA GLY A 117 2.36 7.14 5.51
C GLY A 117 2.72 7.64 4.10
N VAL A 118 3.76 7.06 3.50
CA VAL A 118 4.19 7.39 2.15
C VAL A 118 3.14 6.92 1.13
N SER A 119 2.44 5.80 1.37
CA SER A 119 1.33 5.37 0.50
C SER A 119 0.16 6.34 0.53
N ALA A 120 -0.26 6.81 1.72
CA ALA A 120 -1.28 7.86 1.82
C ALA A 120 -0.89 9.11 1.01
N SER A 121 0.40 9.46 1.02
CA SER A 121 0.94 10.60 0.27
C SER A 121 0.89 10.33 -1.23
N ALA A 122 1.36 9.16 -1.68
CA ALA A 122 1.33 8.74 -3.08
C ALA A 122 -0.09 8.78 -3.64
N VAL A 123 -1.06 8.22 -2.92
CA VAL A 123 -2.47 8.21 -3.34
C VAL A 123 -3.07 9.61 -3.35
N ALA A 124 -2.69 10.50 -2.43
CA ALA A 124 -3.12 11.90 -2.45
C ALA A 124 -2.53 12.67 -3.66
N VAL A 125 -1.30 12.35 -4.08
CA VAL A 125 -0.74 12.87 -5.34
C VAL A 125 -1.53 12.33 -6.54
N SER A 126 -1.83 11.02 -6.58
CA SER A 126 -2.71 10.45 -7.63
C SER A 126 -4.09 11.11 -7.68
N TRP A 127 -4.64 11.50 -6.52
CA TRP A 127 -5.92 12.20 -6.43
C TRP A 127 -5.88 13.57 -7.13
N THR A 128 -4.72 14.23 -7.11
CA THR A 128 -4.54 15.55 -7.74
C THR A 128 -4.73 15.51 -9.25
N GLY A 129 -4.20 14.49 -9.94
CA GLY A 129 -4.36 14.34 -11.39
C GLY A 129 -5.82 14.29 -11.82
N TYR A 130 -6.61 13.45 -11.15
CA TYR A 130 -8.05 13.36 -11.40
C TYR A 130 -8.82 14.62 -11.00
N PHE A 131 -8.36 15.33 -9.97
CA PHE A 131 -9.00 16.56 -9.50
C PHE A 131 -8.81 17.69 -10.52
N VAL A 132 -7.58 17.86 -11.00
CA VAL A 132 -7.26 18.82 -12.06
C VAL A 132 -8.02 18.48 -13.35
N SER A 133 -8.04 17.20 -13.75
CA SER A 133 -8.81 16.73 -14.91
C SER A 133 -10.31 17.09 -14.84
N LEU A 134 -10.91 16.95 -13.65
CA LEU A 134 -12.31 17.31 -13.42
C LEU A 134 -12.53 18.83 -13.47
N LEU A 135 -11.59 19.62 -12.93
CA LEU A 135 -11.65 21.07 -12.98
C LEU A 135 -11.51 21.61 -14.41
N ASP A 136 -10.58 21.04 -15.18
CA ASP A 136 -10.41 21.36 -16.60
C ASP A 136 -11.68 21.02 -17.39
N HIS A 137 -12.38 19.94 -17.03
CA HIS A 137 -13.68 19.57 -17.64
C HIS A 137 -14.75 20.66 -17.44
N VAL A 138 -14.75 21.35 -16.29
CA VAL A 138 -15.67 22.47 -16.01
C VAL A 138 -15.10 23.84 -16.38
N GLY A 139 -13.94 23.90 -17.05
CA GLY A 139 -13.30 25.12 -17.54
C GLY A 139 -12.45 25.87 -16.51
N ILE A 140 -12.20 25.28 -15.34
CA ILE A 140 -11.37 25.87 -14.28
C ILE A 140 -9.95 25.32 -14.41
N HIS A 141 -9.02 26.18 -14.83
CA HIS A 141 -7.62 25.79 -15.00
C HIS A 141 -6.80 26.26 -13.78
N ILE A 142 -6.22 25.32 -13.04
CA ILE A 142 -5.32 25.62 -11.93
C ILE A 142 -3.87 25.64 -12.46
N PRO A 143 -3.05 26.66 -12.11
CA PRO A 143 -1.67 26.71 -12.56
C PRO A 143 -0.85 25.51 -12.05
N PRO A 144 0.00 24.90 -12.90
CA PRO A 144 0.85 23.76 -12.53
C PRO A 144 1.73 24.00 -11.29
N ALA A 145 2.07 25.27 -11.02
CA ALA A 145 2.85 25.66 -9.85
C ALA A 145 2.17 25.31 -8.50
N LEU A 146 0.85 25.13 -8.47
CA LEU A 146 0.10 24.77 -7.27
C LEU A 146 -0.39 23.31 -7.26
N THR A 147 -0.16 22.55 -8.33
CA THR A 147 -0.63 21.17 -8.47
C THR A 147 0.51 20.17 -8.52
N ASN A 148 1.71 20.61 -8.92
CA ASN A 148 2.86 19.74 -9.09
C ASN A 148 3.79 19.79 -7.87
N ALA A 149 4.54 18.71 -7.66
CA ALA A 149 5.57 18.67 -6.64
C ALA A 149 6.75 19.60 -7.03
N PRO A 150 7.35 20.33 -6.08
CA PRO A 150 8.50 21.21 -6.31
C PRO A 150 9.76 20.44 -6.71
N LEU A 151 9.82 19.15 -6.36
CA LEU A 151 10.92 18.26 -6.67
C LEU A 151 10.44 17.23 -7.69
N ASP A 152 11.29 16.94 -8.68
CA ASP A 152 11.16 15.79 -9.56
C ASP A 152 12.52 15.11 -9.69
N TYR A 153 12.55 13.88 -10.17
CA TYR A 153 13.78 13.14 -10.43
C TYR A 153 13.83 12.68 -11.88
N VAL A 154 14.59 13.42 -12.67
CA VAL A 154 14.73 13.22 -14.12
C VAL A 154 16.21 12.97 -14.42
N ASP A 155 16.48 11.93 -15.22
CA ASP A 155 17.82 11.59 -15.71
C ASP A 155 18.92 11.45 -14.63
N GLY A 156 18.57 10.98 -13.44
CA GLY A 156 19.55 10.74 -12.39
C GLY A 156 19.85 11.95 -11.49
N HIS A 157 19.14 13.06 -11.68
CA HIS A 157 19.28 14.26 -10.87
C HIS A 157 17.93 14.71 -10.27
N LEU A 158 17.99 15.24 -9.05
CA LEU A 158 16.85 15.85 -8.39
C LEU A 158 16.70 17.27 -8.93
N VAL A 159 15.66 17.50 -9.71
CA VAL A 159 15.40 18.76 -10.42
C VAL A 159 14.29 19.51 -9.71
N ALA A 160 14.47 20.82 -9.51
CA ALA A 160 13.40 21.68 -9.06
C ALA A 160 12.46 21.97 -10.25
N THR A 161 11.19 21.58 -10.15
CA THR A 161 10.20 21.71 -11.24
C THR A 161 9.72 23.15 -11.45
N GLY A 162 10.04 24.05 -10.51
CA GLY A 162 9.47 25.40 -10.46
C GLY A 162 8.07 25.46 -9.85
N ALA A 163 7.49 24.33 -9.43
CA ALA A 163 6.26 24.31 -8.64
C ALA A 163 6.54 24.66 -7.17
N LEU A 164 5.52 25.15 -6.47
CA LEU A 164 5.60 25.53 -5.05
C LEU A 164 5.33 24.32 -4.15
N PHE A 165 4.15 23.73 -4.29
CA PHE A 165 3.69 22.55 -3.57
C PHE A 165 2.41 22.02 -4.22
N ASN A 166 2.18 20.71 -4.15
CA ASN A 166 0.92 20.10 -4.56
C ASN A 166 -0.19 20.44 -3.54
N LEU A 167 -0.87 21.57 -3.76
CA LEU A 167 -1.91 22.08 -2.87
C LEU A 167 -3.16 21.18 -2.82
N PRO A 168 -3.68 20.62 -3.93
CA PRO A 168 -4.81 19.69 -3.87
C PRO A 168 -4.54 18.45 -3.00
N ALA A 169 -3.35 17.84 -3.13
CA ALA A 169 -2.96 16.70 -2.29
C ALA A 169 -2.90 17.08 -0.79
N VAL A 170 -2.29 18.23 -0.47
CA VAL A 170 -2.28 18.76 0.91
C VAL A 170 -3.70 18.98 1.44
N GLY A 171 -4.56 19.58 0.62
CA GLY A 171 -5.94 19.88 0.97
C GLY A 171 -6.74 18.64 1.34
N ILE A 172 -6.72 17.61 0.48
CA ILE A 172 -7.44 16.36 0.75
C ILE A 172 -6.84 15.61 1.95
N THR A 173 -5.52 15.56 2.10
CA THR A 173 -4.87 14.91 3.25
C THR A 173 -5.24 15.58 4.57
N LEU A 174 -5.19 16.92 4.65
CA LEU A 174 -5.56 17.66 5.86
C LEU A 174 -7.06 17.57 6.16
N ALA A 175 -7.92 17.60 5.13
CA ALA A 175 -9.35 17.43 5.30
C ALA A 175 -9.70 16.04 5.87
N LEU A 176 -9.08 14.98 5.35
CA LEU A 176 -9.28 13.62 5.86
C LEU A 176 -8.63 13.42 7.24
N THR A 177 -7.49 14.07 7.50
CA THR A 177 -6.87 14.08 8.84
C THR A 177 -7.79 14.73 9.86
N TRP A 178 -8.40 15.87 9.52
CA TRP A 178 -9.40 16.54 10.35
C TRP A 178 -10.61 15.64 10.62
N LEU A 179 -11.10 14.97 9.58
CA LEU A 179 -12.20 14.03 9.69
C LEU A 179 -11.85 12.86 10.64
N CYS A 180 -10.64 12.30 10.54
CA CYS A 180 -10.14 11.28 11.47
C CYS A 180 -9.95 11.79 12.91
N TYR A 181 -9.57 13.06 13.07
CA TYR A 181 -9.40 13.69 14.38
C TYR A 181 -10.73 13.77 15.15
N VAL A 182 -11.78 14.30 14.51
CA VAL A 182 -13.13 14.41 15.07
C VAL A 182 -13.73 13.03 15.32
N GLY A 183 -13.28 12.03 14.56
CA GLY A 183 -13.61 10.64 14.76
C GLY A 183 -14.77 10.21 13.89
N ILE A 184 -14.46 9.42 12.88
CA ILE A 184 -15.45 8.71 12.09
C ILE A 184 -15.77 7.42 12.84
N ARG A 185 -17.03 7.24 13.24
CA ARG A 185 -17.54 5.89 13.48
C ARG A 185 -17.76 5.27 12.11
N GLU A 186 -16.70 4.70 11.55
CA GLU A 186 -16.75 3.93 10.31
C GLU A 186 -17.82 2.84 10.46
N SER A 187 -18.93 3.01 9.75
CA SER A 187 -19.90 1.92 9.60
C SER A 187 -19.33 0.96 8.57
N THR A 188 -19.25 -0.33 8.89
CA THR A 188 -18.85 -1.38 7.94
C THR A 188 -19.61 -1.28 6.61
N GLY A 189 -20.84 -0.77 6.63
CA GLY A 189 -21.64 -0.52 5.42
C GLY A 189 -21.10 0.58 4.51
N ILE A 190 -20.54 1.67 5.07
CA ILE A 190 -19.95 2.77 4.29
C ILE A 190 -18.69 2.28 3.58
N ASN A 191 -17.80 1.59 4.29
CA ASN A 191 -16.59 1.04 3.69
C ASN A 191 -16.93 0.05 2.55
N MET A 192 -17.91 -0.84 2.78
CA MET A 192 -18.35 -1.79 1.76
C MET A 192 -18.99 -1.10 0.54
N ALA A 193 -19.75 -0.02 0.75
CA ALA A 193 -20.29 0.79 -0.34
C ALA A 193 -19.18 1.49 -1.15
N MET A 194 -18.15 2.04 -0.49
CA MET A 194 -17.00 2.64 -1.16
C MET A 194 -16.24 1.62 -2.00
N VAL A 195 -16.04 0.41 -1.50
CA VAL A 195 -15.39 -0.68 -2.25
C VAL A 195 -16.23 -1.07 -3.46
N ALA A 196 -17.53 -1.27 -3.26
CA ALA A 196 -18.45 -1.63 -4.34
C ALA A 196 -18.46 -0.57 -5.45
N LEU A 197 -18.45 0.71 -5.08
CA LEU A 197 -18.36 1.83 -6.02
C LEU A 197 -17.09 1.77 -6.87
N LYS A 198 -15.91 1.57 -6.24
CA LYS A 198 -14.63 1.48 -6.97
C LYS A 198 -14.58 0.28 -7.91
N VAL A 199 -15.01 -0.88 -7.43
CA VAL A 199 -15.03 -2.11 -8.25
C VAL A 199 -15.99 -1.96 -9.42
N ALA A 200 -17.18 -1.40 -9.17
CA ALA A 200 -18.14 -1.10 -10.24
C ALA A 200 -17.56 -0.14 -11.28
N LEU A 201 -16.88 0.93 -10.84
CA LEU A 201 -16.22 1.86 -11.74
C LEU A 201 -15.19 1.17 -12.64
N ILE A 202 -14.32 0.35 -12.06
CA ILE A 202 -13.29 -0.38 -12.82
C ILE A 202 -13.94 -1.34 -13.82
N LEU A 203 -14.97 -2.08 -13.40
CA LEU A 203 -15.70 -2.97 -14.30
C LEU A 203 -16.35 -2.23 -15.46
N ILE A 204 -16.96 -1.07 -15.22
CA ILE A 204 -17.56 -0.25 -16.29
C ILE A 204 -16.47 0.16 -17.29
N VAL A 205 -15.32 0.65 -16.82
CA VAL A 205 -14.22 1.05 -17.71
C VAL A 205 -13.68 -0.14 -18.50
N ILE A 206 -13.50 -1.31 -17.86
CA ILE A 206 -13.03 -2.51 -18.55
C ILE A 206 -14.03 -2.96 -19.61
N ILE A 207 -15.32 -3.06 -19.28
CA ILE A 207 -16.36 -3.58 -20.18
C ILE A 207 -16.55 -2.65 -21.39
N VAL A 208 -16.69 -1.35 -21.13
CA VAL A 208 -16.91 -0.35 -22.19
C VAL A 208 -15.63 -0.15 -23.00
N GLY A 209 -14.48 -0.08 -22.34
CA GLY A 209 -13.18 0.10 -23.01
C GLY A 209 -12.79 -1.11 -23.86
N ALA A 210 -13.08 -2.34 -23.42
CA ALA A 210 -12.80 -3.55 -24.19
C ALA A 210 -13.48 -3.58 -25.58
N GLN A 211 -14.59 -2.87 -25.75
CA GLN A 211 -15.30 -2.76 -27.03
C GLN A 211 -14.57 -1.85 -28.04
N HIS A 212 -13.63 -1.02 -27.59
CA HIS A 212 -12.91 -0.02 -28.37
C HIS A 212 -11.39 -0.30 -28.41
N VAL A 213 -10.97 -1.49 -27.99
CA VAL A 213 -9.55 -1.88 -28.03
C VAL A 213 -9.10 -2.08 -29.48
N ASP A 214 -8.05 -1.37 -29.88
CA ASP A 214 -7.31 -1.64 -31.11
C ASP A 214 -6.10 -2.52 -30.80
N THR A 215 -6.10 -3.73 -31.34
CA THR A 215 -5.01 -4.71 -31.14
C THR A 215 -3.70 -4.27 -31.78
N ALA A 216 -3.72 -3.30 -32.71
CA ALA A 216 -2.51 -2.70 -33.26
C ALA A 216 -1.67 -2.00 -32.17
N ASN A 217 -2.31 -1.45 -31.12
CA ASN A 217 -1.61 -0.81 -30.00
C ASN A 217 -0.80 -1.80 -29.15
N TRP A 218 -1.04 -3.10 -29.29
CA TRP A 218 -0.26 -4.15 -28.62
C TRP A 218 0.95 -4.62 -29.42
N HIS A 219 1.24 -4.03 -30.57
CA HIS A 219 2.41 -4.36 -31.38
C HIS A 219 3.40 -3.18 -31.44
N PRO A 220 4.69 -3.38 -31.05
CA PRO A 220 5.26 -4.58 -30.42
C PRO A 220 4.80 -4.76 -28.97
N PHE A 221 4.49 -6.01 -28.58
CA PHE A 221 3.97 -6.30 -27.23
C PHE A 221 5.00 -6.02 -26.14
N ILE A 222 6.24 -6.47 -26.37
CA ILE A 222 7.42 -6.06 -25.62
C ILE A 222 8.18 -5.09 -26.53
N PRO A 223 8.14 -3.77 -26.28
CA PRO A 223 8.90 -2.83 -27.09
C PRO A 223 10.41 -3.06 -26.95
N GLU A 224 11.16 -2.63 -27.96
CA GLU A 224 12.62 -2.77 -27.98
C GLU A 224 13.26 -2.04 -26.80
N ASN A 225 14.27 -2.66 -26.20
CA ASN A 225 14.95 -2.13 -25.03
C ASN A 225 15.72 -0.85 -25.40
N GLN A 226 15.36 0.27 -24.80
CA GLN A 226 16.00 1.57 -25.04
C GLN A 226 17.10 1.89 -24.01
N GLY A 227 17.46 0.93 -23.16
CA GLY A 227 18.42 1.10 -22.06
C GLY A 227 17.77 1.68 -20.80
N GLY A 228 18.52 1.72 -19.69
CA GLY A 228 18.07 2.38 -18.45
C GLY A 228 16.78 1.84 -17.82
N PHE A 229 16.49 0.54 -18.00
CA PHE A 229 15.21 -0.10 -17.60
C PHE A 229 13.95 0.43 -18.34
N LYS A 230 14.14 1.03 -19.52
CA LYS A 230 13.06 1.43 -20.42
C LYS A 230 12.83 0.37 -21.50
N TYR A 231 11.69 -0.32 -21.41
CA TYR A 231 11.26 -1.43 -22.27
C TYR A 231 12.16 -2.68 -22.25
N GLY A 232 11.83 -3.66 -23.09
CA GLY A 232 12.39 -5.02 -23.02
C GLY A 232 12.04 -5.76 -21.73
N TRP A 233 12.65 -6.93 -21.52
CA TRP A 233 12.47 -7.70 -20.29
C TRP A 233 12.95 -6.96 -19.03
N SER A 234 13.98 -6.13 -19.15
CA SER A 234 14.43 -5.25 -18.06
C SER A 234 13.36 -4.23 -17.65
N GLY A 235 12.65 -3.65 -18.62
CA GLY A 235 11.54 -2.74 -18.38
C GLY A 235 10.31 -3.45 -17.81
N VAL A 236 10.03 -4.69 -18.23
CA VAL A 236 8.98 -5.52 -17.62
C VAL A 236 9.25 -5.77 -16.14
N LEU A 237 10.49 -6.07 -15.76
CA LEU A 237 10.89 -6.30 -14.36
C LEU A 237 10.86 -5.01 -13.53
N ARG A 238 11.30 -3.89 -14.10
CA ARG A 238 11.17 -2.56 -13.47
C ARG A 238 9.71 -2.16 -13.28
N GLY A 239 8.89 -2.38 -14.30
CA GLY A 239 7.45 -2.17 -14.27
C GLY A 239 6.79 -3.03 -13.20
N ALA A 240 7.21 -4.29 -13.03
CA ALA A 240 6.70 -5.18 -11.99
C ALA A 240 7.02 -4.65 -10.59
N ALA A 241 8.22 -4.12 -10.40
CA ALA A 241 8.65 -3.50 -9.14
C ALA A 241 7.83 -2.23 -8.84
N LEU A 242 7.52 -1.42 -9.85
CA LEU A 242 6.72 -0.20 -9.70
C LEU A 242 5.23 -0.50 -9.45
N VAL A 243 4.61 -1.37 -10.25
CA VAL A 243 3.19 -1.77 -10.08
C VAL A 243 2.96 -2.67 -8.87
N PHE A 244 4.04 -3.14 -8.21
CA PHE A 244 3.92 -3.81 -6.91
C PHE A 244 3.19 -2.93 -5.89
N PHE A 245 3.34 -1.61 -5.99
CA PHE A 245 2.55 -0.64 -5.22
C PHE A 245 1.05 -0.92 -5.27
N ALA A 246 0.52 -1.31 -6.43
CA ALA A 246 -0.90 -1.59 -6.61
C ALA A 246 -1.38 -2.79 -5.79
N TYR A 247 -0.49 -3.72 -5.41
CA TYR A 247 -0.86 -4.90 -4.63
C TYR A 247 -0.84 -4.68 -3.12
N ILE A 248 -0.36 -3.53 -2.65
CA ILE A 248 -0.25 -3.23 -1.23
C ILE A 248 -1.65 -3.00 -0.66
N GLY A 249 -2.00 -3.71 0.41
CA GLY A 249 -3.27 -3.57 1.09
C GLY A 249 -3.99 -4.90 1.37
N PHE A 250 -3.62 -6.01 0.73
CA PHE A 250 -4.26 -7.30 1.02
C PHE A 250 -3.99 -7.73 2.46
N GLU A 251 -2.83 -7.35 2.99
CA GLU A 251 -2.40 -7.56 4.37
C GLU A 251 -3.17 -6.69 5.36
N ALA A 252 -3.87 -5.63 4.92
CA ALA A 252 -4.77 -4.85 5.77
C ALA A 252 -5.89 -5.72 6.36
N THR A 253 -6.26 -6.81 5.69
CA THR A 253 -7.20 -7.81 6.25
C THR A 253 -6.73 -8.33 7.62
N SER A 254 -5.41 -8.51 7.81
CA SER A 254 -4.79 -8.94 9.08
C SER A 254 -5.07 -7.98 10.24
N THR A 255 -5.27 -6.68 9.95
CA THR A 255 -5.55 -5.66 10.97
C THR A 255 -6.97 -5.78 11.54
N ALA A 256 -7.88 -6.40 10.79
CA ALA A 256 -9.26 -6.66 11.19
C ALA A 256 -9.45 -8.06 11.80
N ALA A 257 -8.37 -8.76 12.15
CA ALA A 257 -8.44 -10.10 12.74
C ALA A 257 -9.32 -10.14 14.00
N GLN A 258 -9.27 -9.10 14.84
CA GLN A 258 -10.09 -9.02 16.06
C GLN A 258 -11.58 -8.75 15.80
N GLU A 259 -11.92 -8.23 14.62
CA GLU A 259 -13.29 -7.95 14.18
C GLU A 259 -13.90 -9.09 13.35
N SER A 260 -13.09 -10.11 13.04
CA SER A 260 -13.51 -11.30 12.29
C SER A 260 -14.29 -12.29 13.16
N LYS A 261 -15.36 -12.88 12.60
CA LYS A 261 -16.19 -13.90 13.25
C LYS A 261 -15.41 -15.19 13.49
N ASN A 262 -14.71 -15.68 12.46
CA ASN A 262 -13.83 -16.83 12.54
C ASN A 262 -12.47 -16.50 11.88
N PRO A 263 -11.55 -15.85 12.63
CA PRO A 263 -10.27 -15.40 12.08
C PRO A 263 -9.47 -16.52 11.40
N GLN A 264 -9.53 -17.75 11.94
CA GLN A 264 -8.76 -18.88 11.46
C GLN A 264 -9.12 -19.30 10.03
N ARG A 265 -10.40 -19.13 9.64
CA ARG A 265 -10.90 -19.48 8.30
C ARG A 265 -11.09 -18.25 7.41
N ASP A 266 -11.65 -17.19 7.98
CA ASP A 266 -12.11 -16.04 7.21
C ASP A 266 -10.94 -15.17 6.73
N MET A 267 -9.84 -15.13 7.49
CA MET A 267 -8.66 -14.32 7.16
C MET A 267 -7.90 -14.85 5.94
N PRO A 268 -7.56 -16.15 5.84
CA PRO A 268 -7.01 -16.72 4.62
C PRO A 268 -7.87 -16.47 3.38
N ILE A 269 -9.19 -16.67 3.51
CA ILE A 269 -10.13 -16.47 2.40
C ILE A 269 -10.14 -14.99 1.98
N GLY A 270 -10.27 -14.07 2.93
CA GLY A 270 -10.28 -12.63 2.66
C GLY A 270 -9.01 -12.15 1.97
N THR A 271 -7.85 -12.61 2.45
CA THR A 271 -6.53 -12.25 1.91
C THR A 271 -6.36 -12.75 0.47
N LEU A 272 -6.59 -14.04 0.23
CA LEU A 272 -6.36 -14.65 -1.08
C LEU A 272 -7.42 -14.24 -2.11
N ALA A 273 -8.69 -14.12 -1.70
CA ALA A 273 -9.76 -13.69 -2.60
C ALA A 273 -9.58 -12.22 -3.02
N SER A 274 -9.21 -11.33 -2.09
CA SER A 274 -8.96 -9.92 -2.44
C SER A 274 -7.80 -9.79 -3.41
N LEU A 275 -6.69 -10.49 -3.17
CA LEU A 275 -5.53 -10.51 -4.08
C LEU A 275 -5.92 -11.03 -5.48
N ALA A 276 -6.64 -12.15 -5.55
CA ALA A 276 -7.03 -12.75 -6.83
C ALA A 276 -7.96 -11.82 -7.63
N ILE A 277 -8.99 -11.26 -6.99
CA ILE A 277 -9.93 -10.33 -7.63
C ILE A 277 -9.20 -9.09 -8.14
N CYS A 278 -8.34 -8.47 -7.31
CA CYS A 278 -7.59 -7.29 -7.73
C CYS A 278 -6.63 -7.61 -8.88
N THR A 279 -5.96 -8.77 -8.86
CA THR A 279 -5.08 -9.20 -9.96
C THR A 279 -5.80 -9.27 -11.30
N VAL A 280 -6.99 -9.89 -11.32
CA VAL A 280 -7.80 -10.00 -12.54
C VAL A 280 -8.21 -8.62 -13.05
N LEU A 281 -8.67 -7.75 -12.15
CA LEU A 281 -9.05 -6.38 -12.49
C LEU A 281 -7.86 -5.57 -13.02
N TYR A 282 -6.67 -5.72 -12.45
CA TYR A 282 -5.47 -4.99 -12.85
C TYR A 282 -4.97 -5.41 -14.22
N ILE A 283 -4.90 -6.71 -14.48
CA ILE A 283 -4.50 -7.24 -15.79
C ILE A 283 -5.50 -6.79 -16.86
N ALA A 284 -6.80 -6.90 -16.59
CA ALA A 284 -7.83 -6.48 -17.53
C ALA A 284 -7.80 -4.97 -17.80
N MET A 285 -7.66 -4.17 -16.74
CA MET A 285 -7.54 -2.71 -16.87
C MET A 285 -6.30 -2.32 -17.67
N ALA A 286 -5.14 -2.91 -17.38
CA ALA A 286 -3.91 -2.64 -18.10
C ALA A 286 -4.03 -2.98 -19.59
N ALA A 287 -4.62 -4.14 -19.92
CA ALA A 287 -4.87 -4.55 -21.30
C ALA A 287 -5.80 -3.56 -22.05
N VAL A 288 -6.85 -3.09 -21.39
CA VAL A 288 -7.78 -2.10 -21.96
C VAL A 288 -7.08 -0.75 -22.16
N LEU A 289 -6.32 -0.25 -21.19
CA LEU A 289 -5.62 1.03 -21.32
C LEU A 289 -4.60 1.02 -22.46
N THR A 290 -3.75 -0.01 -22.54
CA THR A 290 -2.76 -0.14 -23.63
C THR A 290 -3.38 -0.54 -24.96
N GLY A 291 -4.65 -0.96 -24.97
CA GLY A 291 -5.41 -1.25 -26.18
C GLY A 291 -6.17 -0.04 -26.74
N LEU A 292 -6.61 0.87 -25.87
CA LEU A 292 -7.30 2.10 -26.28
C LEU A 292 -6.34 3.12 -26.90
N VAL A 293 -5.15 3.29 -26.33
CA VAL A 293 -4.19 4.27 -26.81
C VAL A 293 -2.78 3.71 -26.88
N PRO A 294 -1.93 4.23 -27.79
CA PRO A 294 -0.50 3.91 -27.79
C PRO A 294 0.10 4.15 -26.40
N PHE A 295 0.81 3.15 -25.87
CA PHE A 295 1.28 3.14 -24.49
C PHE A 295 2.11 4.37 -24.10
N GLY A 296 2.83 5.00 -25.04
CA GLY A 296 3.60 6.22 -24.80
C GLY A 296 2.76 7.44 -24.42
N GLN A 297 1.46 7.43 -24.64
CA GLN A 297 0.54 8.51 -24.25
C GLN A 297 -0.06 8.30 -22.85
N LEU A 298 0.17 7.15 -22.20
CA LEU A 298 -0.40 6.83 -20.89
C LEU A 298 0.38 7.43 -19.71
N GLY A 299 1.52 8.08 -19.95
CA GLY A 299 2.38 8.70 -18.93
C GLY A 299 1.84 10.04 -18.42
N THR A 300 0.54 10.11 -18.12
CA THR A 300 -0.16 11.30 -17.62
C THR A 300 -0.54 11.14 -16.16
N ASP A 301 -0.99 12.21 -15.50
CA ASP A 301 -1.47 12.15 -14.11
C ASP A 301 -2.83 11.43 -13.97
N GLU A 302 -3.60 11.31 -15.07
CA GLU A 302 -4.91 10.66 -15.16
C GLU A 302 -5.04 9.62 -16.31
N PRO A 303 -4.18 8.60 -16.41
CA PRO A 303 -4.08 7.72 -17.60
C PRO A 303 -5.39 7.09 -18.07
N VAL A 304 -6.29 6.75 -17.14
CA VAL A 304 -7.60 6.21 -17.49
C VAL A 304 -8.45 7.22 -18.25
N VAL A 305 -8.45 8.48 -17.80
CA VAL A 305 -9.17 9.55 -18.48
C VAL A 305 -8.48 9.89 -19.80
N THR A 306 -7.15 9.87 -19.86
CA THR A 306 -6.39 10.05 -21.11
C THR A 306 -6.78 9.02 -22.17
N ALA A 307 -6.87 7.73 -21.81
CA ALA A 307 -7.30 6.67 -22.72
C ALA A 307 -8.77 6.80 -23.17
N ILE A 308 -9.63 7.35 -22.31
CA ILE A 308 -11.04 7.61 -22.65
C ILE A 308 -11.17 8.83 -23.57
N ARG A 309 -10.37 9.88 -23.36
CA ARG A 309 -10.41 11.13 -24.14
C ARG A 309 -10.04 10.93 -25.61
N SER A 310 -9.26 9.91 -25.95
CA SER A 310 -8.93 9.58 -27.34
C SER A 310 -10.13 9.02 -28.13
N HIS A 311 -11.24 8.71 -27.45
CA HIS A 311 -12.45 8.11 -28.01
C HIS A 311 -13.66 9.02 -27.74
N PRO A 312 -14.09 9.85 -28.70
CA PRO A 312 -15.19 10.81 -28.52
C PRO A 312 -16.50 10.18 -27.99
N GLU A 313 -16.80 8.95 -28.40
CA GLU A 313 -17.97 8.16 -27.98
C GLU A 313 -17.97 7.79 -26.49
N LEU A 314 -16.80 7.82 -25.84
CA LEU A 314 -16.64 7.56 -24.41
C LEU A 314 -16.68 8.84 -23.56
N GLY A 315 -17.03 9.99 -24.14
CA GLY A 315 -17.05 11.28 -23.43
C GLY A 315 -17.90 11.29 -22.14
N TRP A 316 -19.00 10.53 -22.10
CA TRP A 316 -19.83 10.38 -20.89
C TRP A 316 -19.10 9.63 -19.77
N LEU A 317 -18.25 8.67 -20.13
CA LEU A 317 -17.50 7.83 -19.19
C LEU A 317 -16.41 8.62 -18.49
N ARG A 318 -15.84 9.64 -19.14
CA ARG A 318 -14.84 10.55 -18.55
C ARG A 318 -15.32 11.13 -17.22
N GLY A 319 -16.49 11.76 -17.20
CA GLY A 319 -17.01 12.40 -15.98
C GLY A 319 -17.29 11.38 -14.86
N VAL A 320 -17.77 10.19 -15.23
CA VAL A 320 -18.01 9.08 -14.29
C VAL A 320 -16.69 8.60 -13.67
N VAL A 321 -15.63 8.48 -14.48
CA VAL A 321 -14.30 8.07 -14.03
C VAL A 321 -13.64 9.14 -13.19
N GLU A 322 -13.70 10.42 -13.57
CA GLU A 322 -13.15 11.53 -12.79
C GLU A 322 -13.75 11.55 -11.38
N VAL A 323 -15.08 11.58 -11.26
CA VAL A 323 -15.77 11.61 -9.97
C VAL A 323 -15.56 10.31 -9.20
N GLY A 324 -15.68 9.16 -9.87
CA GLY A 324 -15.53 7.85 -9.26
C GLY A 324 -14.11 7.61 -8.73
N ALA A 325 -13.08 8.01 -9.47
CA ALA A 325 -11.69 7.94 -9.05
C ALA A 325 -11.41 8.88 -7.88
N LEU A 326 -11.97 10.10 -7.85
CA LEU A 326 -11.81 11.01 -6.71
C LEU A 326 -12.40 10.46 -5.42
N ILE A 327 -13.59 9.86 -5.47
CA ILE A 327 -14.20 9.18 -4.31
C ILE A 327 -13.36 7.94 -3.94
N GLY A 328 -12.91 7.20 -4.96
CA GLY A 328 -12.13 5.98 -4.81
C GLY A 328 -10.78 6.21 -4.12
N LEU A 329 -10.02 7.18 -4.60
CA LEU A 329 -8.71 7.55 -4.07
C LEU A 329 -8.83 8.19 -2.68
N SER A 330 -9.83 9.07 -2.47
CA SER A 330 -10.10 9.67 -1.14
C SER A 330 -10.29 8.61 -0.06
N SER A 331 -11.04 7.55 -0.36
CA SER A 331 -11.27 6.48 0.63
C SER A 331 -10.02 5.63 0.90
N VAL A 332 -9.11 5.47 -0.06
CA VAL A 332 -7.80 4.83 0.23
C VAL A 332 -6.96 5.74 1.13
N VAL A 333 -6.85 7.03 0.82
CA VAL A 333 -6.13 8.00 1.68
C VAL A 333 -6.67 7.94 3.11
N LEU A 334 -8.00 7.92 3.26
CA LEU A 334 -8.64 7.80 4.56
C LEU A 334 -8.25 6.51 5.29
N VAL A 335 -8.29 5.35 4.63
CA VAL A 335 -7.89 4.06 5.22
C VAL A 335 -6.44 4.10 5.69
N MET A 336 -5.53 4.66 4.89
CA MET A 336 -4.10 4.75 5.24
C MET A 336 -3.86 5.71 6.42
N ILE A 337 -4.55 6.86 6.47
CA ILE A 337 -4.50 7.80 7.61
C ILE A 337 -5.05 7.17 8.89
N ILE A 338 -6.02 6.26 8.80
CA ILE A 338 -6.56 5.51 9.95
C ILE A 338 -5.58 4.41 10.41
N ALA A 339 -4.94 3.72 9.47
CA ALA A 339 -4.03 2.60 9.76
C ALA A 339 -2.73 3.07 10.45
N GLN A 340 -2.14 4.15 9.95
CA GLN A 340 -0.84 4.65 10.40
C GLN A 340 -0.76 4.92 11.92
N PRO A 341 -1.69 5.66 12.56
CA PRO A 341 -1.70 5.86 14.01
C PRO A 341 -1.80 4.56 14.81
N ARG A 342 -2.48 3.53 14.30
CA ARG A 342 -2.64 2.25 15.01
C ARG A 342 -1.30 1.52 15.14
N ILE A 343 -0.46 1.55 14.11
CA ILE A 343 0.90 0.99 14.16
C ILE A 343 1.73 1.71 15.23
N PHE A 344 1.71 3.05 15.23
CA PHE A 344 2.40 3.84 16.25
C PHE A 344 1.87 3.60 17.66
N MET A 345 0.56 3.39 17.83
CA MET A 345 -0.02 3.01 19.13
C MET A 345 0.50 1.65 19.60
N ILE A 346 0.59 0.64 18.72
CA ILE A 346 1.10 -0.69 19.08
C ILE A 346 2.57 -0.60 19.48
N MET A 347 3.40 0.06 18.68
CA MET A 347 4.83 0.28 18.99
C MET A 347 5.01 1.09 20.30
N GLY A 348 4.17 2.10 20.52
CA GLY A 348 4.14 2.88 21.76
C GLY A 348 3.70 2.07 22.98
N ARG A 349 2.73 1.15 22.82
CA ARG A 349 2.30 0.23 23.87
C ARG A 349 3.42 -0.72 24.28
N ASP A 350 4.27 -1.15 23.36
CA ASP A 350 5.47 -1.95 23.65
C ASP A 350 6.63 -1.11 24.26
N GLY A 351 6.46 0.21 24.35
CA GLY A 351 7.43 1.15 24.95
C GLY A 351 8.51 1.64 23.98
N LEU A 352 8.40 1.31 22.69
CA LEU A 352 9.38 1.69 21.67
C LEU A 352 9.23 3.14 21.20
N LEU A 353 8.07 3.76 21.44
CA LEU A 353 7.78 5.16 21.13
C LEU A 353 7.31 5.96 22.36
N PRO A 354 7.43 7.30 22.34
CA PRO A 354 6.91 8.18 23.38
C PRO A 354 5.41 8.01 23.65
N LYS A 355 4.99 8.29 24.89
CA LYS A 355 3.58 8.16 25.32
C LYS A 355 2.60 8.98 24.48
N VAL A 356 3.05 10.06 23.83
CA VAL A 356 2.25 10.90 22.93
C VAL A 356 1.54 10.07 21.86
N PHE A 357 2.19 9.02 21.35
CA PHE A 357 1.64 8.14 20.31
C PHE A 357 0.58 7.15 20.83
N THR A 358 0.38 7.08 22.14
CA THR A 358 -0.61 6.19 22.80
C THR A 358 -1.79 6.95 23.42
N THR A 359 -1.75 8.29 23.43
CA THR A 359 -2.77 9.12 24.07
C THR A 359 -4.06 9.15 23.24
N ILE A 360 -5.19 8.88 23.90
CA ILE A 360 -6.52 8.86 23.30
C ILE A 360 -7.30 10.11 23.74
N HIS A 361 -8.09 10.69 22.82
CA HIS A 361 -8.90 11.86 23.09
C HIS A 361 -10.06 11.52 24.06
N PRO A 362 -10.28 12.27 25.16
CA PRO A 362 -11.32 11.95 26.15
C PRO A 362 -12.75 11.90 25.57
N LYS A 363 -13.11 12.87 24.73
CA LYS A 363 -14.44 12.97 24.07
C LYS A 363 -14.60 12.04 22.86
N TYR A 364 -13.73 12.16 21.86
CA TYR A 364 -13.85 11.45 20.58
C TYR A 364 -13.33 10.01 20.60
N ARG A 365 -12.57 9.62 21.63
CA ARG A 365 -11.91 8.30 21.75
C ARG A 365 -11.00 7.95 20.56
N THR A 366 -10.46 8.97 19.90
CA THR A 366 -9.52 8.85 18.78
C THR A 366 -8.08 9.10 19.23
N PRO A 367 -7.05 8.54 18.55
CA PRO A 367 -5.64 8.83 18.81
C PRO A 367 -5.23 10.20 18.24
N HIS A 368 -5.94 11.25 18.66
CA HIS A 368 -5.93 12.58 18.07
C HIS A 368 -4.55 13.21 17.82
N LEU A 369 -3.64 13.19 18.82
CA LEU A 369 -2.29 13.73 18.65
C LEU A 369 -1.49 12.97 17.59
N ASN A 370 -1.59 11.64 17.63
CA ASN A 370 -0.93 10.77 16.68
C ASN A 370 -1.44 11.02 15.26
N THR A 371 -2.76 11.09 15.08
CA THR A 371 -3.42 11.40 13.80
C THR A 371 -2.97 12.74 13.23
N VAL A 372 -2.83 13.79 14.06
CA VAL A 372 -2.37 15.11 13.59
C VAL A 372 -0.90 15.06 13.19
N ILE A 373 -0.03 14.45 13.99
CA ILE A 373 1.40 14.33 13.67
C ILE A 373 1.58 13.55 12.36
N THR A 374 0.91 12.42 12.21
CA THR A 374 0.99 11.60 10.99
C THR A 374 0.38 12.34 9.80
N GLY A 375 -0.77 12.98 9.96
CA GLY A 375 -1.45 13.68 8.88
C GLY A 375 -0.65 14.86 8.34
N ILE A 376 0.01 15.62 9.23
CA ILE A 376 0.94 16.69 8.82
C ILE A 376 2.13 16.11 8.06
N GLY A 377 2.72 15.00 8.56
CA GLY A 377 3.82 14.33 7.86
C GLY A 377 3.43 13.86 6.46
N ILE A 378 2.26 13.24 6.31
CA ILE A 378 1.71 12.79 5.03
C ILE A 378 1.47 13.99 4.10
N ALA A 379 0.91 15.10 4.61
CA ALA A 379 0.66 16.30 3.82
C ALA A 379 1.98 16.92 3.30
N ILE A 380 3.03 16.96 4.12
CA ILE A 380 4.35 17.45 3.70
C ILE A 380 4.94 16.55 2.60
N LEU A 381 4.86 15.24 2.77
CA LEU A 381 5.36 14.29 1.77
C LEU A 381 4.60 14.42 0.44
N ALA A 382 3.28 14.51 0.49
CA ALA A 382 2.43 14.71 -0.69
C ALA A 382 2.65 16.07 -1.37
N ALA A 383 3.02 17.10 -0.59
CA ALA A 383 3.31 18.44 -1.11
C ALA A 383 4.61 18.49 -1.92
N VAL A 384 5.64 17.76 -1.45
CA VAL A 384 7.04 17.96 -1.85
C VAL A 384 7.54 16.91 -2.84
N PHE A 385 7.06 15.67 -2.75
CA PHE A 385 7.60 14.55 -3.52
C PHE A 385 6.67 14.10 -4.65
N PRO A 386 7.23 13.69 -5.80
CA PRO A 386 6.47 13.18 -6.93
C PRO A 386 6.01 11.73 -6.71
N LEU A 387 4.98 11.33 -7.46
CA LEU A 387 4.32 10.03 -7.30
C LEU A 387 5.26 8.82 -7.49
N ASN A 388 6.16 8.89 -8.47
CA ASN A 388 7.13 7.82 -8.77
C ASN A 388 8.07 7.53 -7.58
N ILE A 389 8.62 8.57 -6.94
CA ILE A 389 9.48 8.42 -5.76
C ILE A 389 8.68 7.85 -4.59
N LEU A 390 7.49 8.39 -4.33
CA LEU A 390 6.63 7.91 -3.25
C LEU A 390 6.24 6.44 -3.47
N GLY A 391 5.81 6.07 -4.68
CA GLY A 391 5.42 4.71 -5.04
C GLY A 391 6.56 3.69 -4.96
N ASP A 392 7.76 4.06 -5.42
CA ASP A 392 8.96 3.23 -5.31
C ASP A 392 9.35 3.00 -3.84
N LEU A 393 9.37 4.06 -3.02
CA LEU A 393 9.72 3.96 -1.60
C LEU A 393 8.75 3.05 -0.84
N VAL A 394 7.45 3.20 -1.08
CA VAL A 394 6.41 2.36 -0.47
C VAL A 394 6.63 0.91 -0.87
N SER A 395 6.80 0.64 -2.17
CA SER A 395 7.05 -0.71 -2.68
C SER A 395 8.29 -1.33 -2.03
N MET A 396 9.39 -0.58 -1.91
CA MET A 396 10.60 -1.05 -1.26
C MET A 396 10.37 -1.42 0.22
N GLY A 397 9.69 -0.55 0.97
CA GLY A 397 9.39 -0.79 2.39
C GLY A 397 8.56 -2.06 2.59
N THR A 398 7.53 -2.25 1.75
CA THR A 398 6.65 -3.40 1.80
C THR A 398 7.35 -4.69 1.36
N LEU A 399 8.17 -4.66 0.32
CA LEU A 399 8.97 -5.83 -0.10
C LEU A 399 9.91 -6.30 1.02
N VAL A 400 10.52 -5.37 1.76
CA VAL A 400 11.32 -5.70 2.95
C VAL A 400 10.47 -6.31 4.07
N ALA A 401 9.28 -5.76 4.32
CA ALA A 401 8.33 -6.33 5.28
C ALA A 401 7.90 -7.75 4.90
N PHE A 402 7.66 -7.98 3.62
CA PHE A 402 7.23 -9.27 3.06
C PHE A 402 8.32 -10.33 3.16
N CYS A 403 9.58 -9.96 2.90
CA CYS A 403 10.73 -10.82 3.18
C CYS A 403 10.76 -11.28 4.65
N ALA A 404 10.51 -10.37 5.60
CA ALA A 404 10.49 -10.70 7.03
C ALA A 404 9.33 -11.62 7.40
N VAL A 405 8.16 -11.45 6.78
CA VAL A 405 7.00 -12.34 6.99
C VAL A 405 7.29 -13.74 6.42
N CYS A 406 7.77 -13.85 5.18
CA CYS A 406 8.15 -15.16 4.61
C CYS A 406 9.23 -15.86 5.44
N GLY A 407 10.26 -15.13 5.88
CA GLY A 407 11.31 -15.64 6.77
C GLY A 407 10.77 -16.03 8.15
N GLY A 408 9.83 -15.26 8.69
CA GLY A 408 9.17 -15.53 9.97
C GLY A 408 8.43 -16.87 9.97
N VAL A 409 7.72 -17.22 8.89
CA VAL A 409 7.04 -18.52 8.76
C VAL A 409 8.06 -19.67 8.80
N LEU A 410 9.17 -19.55 8.06
CA LEU A 410 10.25 -20.55 8.05
C LEU A 410 10.86 -20.72 9.44
N ILE A 411 11.13 -19.62 10.14
CA ILE A 411 11.68 -19.67 11.50
C ILE A 411 10.70 -20.35 12.45
N LEU A 412 9.41 -20.02 12.36
CA LEU A 412 8.38 -20.62 13.22
C LEU A 412 8.23 -22.13 13.00
N ARG A 413 8.54 -22.64 11.80
CA ARG A 413 8.58 -24.09 11.54
C ARG A 413 9.63 -24.80 12.39
N PHE A 414 10.76 -24.15 12.68
CA PHE A 414 11.81 -24.72 13.52
C PHE A 414 11.63 -24.42 15.01
N THR A 415 11.25 -23.19 15.35
CA THR A 415 11.23 -22.74 16.75
C THR A 415 9.96 -23.14 17.49
N ALA A 416 8.85 -23.34 16.78
CA ALA A 416 7.56 -23.69 17.38
C ALA A 416 6.73 -24.62 16.46
N PRO A 417 7.23 -25.83 16.16
CA PRO A 417 6.55 -26.78 15.26
C PRO A 417 5.19 -27.23 15.80
N GLU A 418 5.02 -27.29 17.12
CA GLU A 418 3.82 -27.81 17.79
C GLU A 418 2.61 -26.87 17.75
N LEU A 419 2.78 -25.61 17.35
CA LEU A 419 1.67 -24.64 17.33
C LEU A 419 0.55 -25.11 16.38
N PRO A 420 -0.74 -25.04 16.80
CA PRO A 420 -1.85 -25.40 15.96
C PRO A 420 -1.97 -24.43 14.79
N ARG A 421 -2.06 -24.97 13.56
CA ARG A 421 -2.15 -24.19 12.32
C ARG A 421 -3.40 -24.60 11.56
N THR A 422 -4.42 -23.76 11.59
CA THR A 422 -5.67 -24.02 10.88
C THR A 422 -5.51 -23.82 9.38
N PHE A 423 -4.77 -22.79 8.96
CA PHE A 423 -4.26 -22.67 7.61
C PHE A 423 -2.77 -22.98 7.60
N ARG A 424 -2.31 -23.73 6.58
CA ARG A 424 -0.90 -24.05 6.38
C ARG A 424 -0.48 -23.64 4.98
N VAL A 425 0.63 -22.91 4.89
CA VAL A 425 1.26 -22.57 3.61
C VAL A 425 1.55 -23.86 2.82
N PRO A 426 1.02 -24.01 1.59
CA PRO A 426 1.36 -25.11 0.70
C PRO A 426 2.86 -25.06 0.36
N TRP A 427 3.53 -26.22 0.34
CA TRP A 427 4.96 -26.34 0.03
C TRP A 427 5.83 -25.28 0.72
N VAL A 428 5.73 -25.20 2.05
CA VAL A 428 6.30 -24.10 2.86
C VAL A 428 7.73 -23.68 2.48
N TRP A 429 8.63 -24.64 2.23
CA TRP A 429 10.01 -24.35 1.83
C TRP A 429 10.08 -23.62 0.50
N PHE A 430 9.36 -24.12 -0.50
CA PHE A 430 9.30 -23.49 -1.82
C PHE A 430 8.63 -22.14 -1.74
N THR A 431 7.44 -22.06 -1.14
CA THR A 431 6.63 -20.83 -1.10
C THR A 431 7.33 -19.69 -0.35
N CYS A 432 7.89 -19.96 0.83
CA CYS A 432 8.56 -18.91 1.60
C CYS A 432 9.89 -18.48 0.96
N ILE A 433 10.68 -19.43 0.41
CA ILE A 433 11.95 -19.08 -0.27
C ILE A 433 11.63 -18.32 -1.57
N ALA A 434 10.66 -18.77 -2.36
CA ALA A 434 10.23 -18.08 -3.56
C ALA A 434 9.68 -16.67 -3.25
N GLY A 435 8.95 -16.50 -2.14
CA GLY A 435 8.51 -15.19 -1.64
C GLY A 435 9.70 -14.27 -1.34
N ILE A 436 10.70 -14.74 -0.58
CA ILE A 436 11.90 -13.96 -0.27
C ILE A 436 12.68 -13.62 -1.56
N VAL A 437 12.93 -14.60 -2.42
CA VAL A 437 13.70 -14.42 -3.66
C VAL A 437 13.00 -13.49 -4.63
N SER A 438 11.67 -13.60 -4.78
CA SER A 438 10.90 -12.69 -5.64
C SER A 438 10.88 -11.26 -5.09
N CYS A 439 10.71 -11.09 -3.78
CA CYS A 439 10.76 -9.76 -3.16
C CYS A 439 12.14 -9.10 -3.31
N ILE A 440 13.22 -9.84 -3.02
CA ILE A 440 14.60 -9.37 -3.24
C ILE A 440 14.86 -9.10 -4.72
N GLY A 441 14.36 -9.96 -5.60
CA GLY A 441 14.46 -9.79 -7.05
C GLY A 441 13.88 -8.46 -7.52
N LEU A 442 12.66 -8.13 -7.11
CA LEU A 442 12.02 -6.84 -7.44
C LEU A 442 12.77 -5.65 -6.83
N LEU A 443 13.29 -5.78 -5.60
CA LEU A 443 14.12 -4.75 -4.95
C LEU A 443 15.39 -4.42 -5.76
N CYS A 444 16.00 -5.40 -6.44
CA CYS A 444 17.18 -5.19 -7.27
C CYS A 444 16.91 -4.35 -8.53
N PHE A 445 15.65 -4.24 -8.97
CA PHE A 445 15.25 -3.38 -10.10
C PHE A 445 14.88 -1.96 -9.68
N MET A 446 15.03 -1.62 -8.40
CA MET A 446 14.82 -0.25 -7.91
C MET A 446 16.05 0.62 -8.18
N ASN A 447 15.82 1.89 -8.49
CA ASN A 447 16.89 2.85 -8.74
C ASN A 447 17.78 3.08 -7.50
N TRP A 448 19.06 3.40 -7.72
CA TRP A 448 20.05 3.59 -6.65
C TRP A 448 19.66 4.70 -5.65
N TYR A 449 19.02 5.78 -6.13
CA TYR A 449 18.64 6.89 -5.27
C TYR A 449 17.48 6.50 -4.33
N ASN A 450 16.59 5.60 -4.75
CA ASN A 450 15.55 5.06 -3.87
C ASN A 450 16.19 4.25 -2.72
N TRP A 451 17.27 3.51 -3.00
CA TRP A 451 18.08 2.87 -1.96
C TRP A 451 18.74 3.86 -1.02
N ALA A 452 19.23 4.99 -1.54
CA ALA A 452 19.79 6.05 -0.69
C ALA A 452 18.72 6.64 0.25
N LEU A 453 17.53 6.96 -0.26
CA LEU A 453 16.40 7.44 0.53
C LEU A 453 15.93 6.41 1.57
N MET A 454 15.81 5.14 1.19
CA MET A 454 15.49 4.04 2.11
C MET A 454 16.59 3.86 3.18
N GLY A 455 17.86 4.05 2.81
CA GLY A 455 19.00 4.05 3.73
C GLY A 455 18.89 5.17 4.75
N VAL A 456 18.60 6.40 4.32
CA VAL A 456 18.36 7.55 5.22
C VAL A 456 17.20 7.26 6.16
N TRP A 457 16.08 6.77 5.63
CA TRP A 457 14.92 6.39 6.45
C TRP A 457 15.28 5.34 7.51
N THR A 458 16.02 4.30 7.11
CA THR A 458 16.49 3.25 8.02
C THR A 458 17.41 3.79 9.09
N VAL A 459 18.35 4.67 8.75
CA VAL A 459 19.27 5.30 9.71
C VAL A 459 18.51 6.14 10.73
N VAL A 460 17.52 6.93 10.28
CA VAL A 460 16.65 7.70 11.18
C VAL A 460 15.90 6.78 12.15
N GLY A 461 15.29 5.71 11.64
CA GLY A 461 14.60 4.73 12.49
C GLY A 461 15.51 4.07 13.52
N MET A 462 16.71 3.65 13.10
CA MET A 462 17.67 3.04 14.02
C MET A 462 18.23 4.02 15.05
N ALA A 463 18.43 5.29 14.67
CA ALA A 463 18.79 6.35 15.60
C ALA A 463 17.69 6.57 16.65
N LEU A 464 16.41 6.60 16.25
CA LEU A 464 15.29 6.71 17.19
C LEU A 464 15.20 5.50 18.13
N TYR A 465 15.43 4.28 17.63
CA TYR A 465 15.46 3.09 18.46
C TYR A 465 16.58 3.12 19.48
N THR A 466 17.81 3.41 19.05
CA THR A 466 18.97 3.44 19.95
C THR A 466 18.88 4.59 20.97
N ALA A 467 18.35 5.75 20.58
CA ALA A 467 18.17 6.90 21.45
C ALA A 467 17.05 6.69 22.48
N TYR A 468 15.89 6.16 22.05
CA TYR A 468 14.69 6.06 22.89
C TYR A 468 14.21 4.61 23.10
N GLY A 469 13.90 3.89 22.01
CA GLY A 469 13.22 2.59 22.07
C GLY A 469 13.96 1.53 22.89
N TYR A 470 15.28 1.42 22.71
CA TYR A 470 16.14 0.48 23.43
C TYR A 470 16.14 0.70 24.95
N ARG A 471 16.00 1.96 25.40
CA ARG A 471 15.98 2.34 26.83
C ARG A 471 14.61 2.17 27.47
N HIS A 472 13.53 2.25 26.67
CA HIS A 472 12.16 2.31 27.16
C HIS A 472 11.33 1.06 26.87
N SER A 473 11.88 0.07 26.15
CA SER A 473 11.25 -1.23 25.91
C SER A 473 10.71 -1.84 27.20
N LYS A 474 9.41 -2.15 27.19
CA LYS A 474 8.73 -2.80 28.32
C LYS A 474 9.17 -4.25 28.48
N LEU A 475 9.48 -4.93 27.37
CA LEU A 475 10.00 -6.31 27.40
C LEU A 475 11.29 -6.39 28.23
N ARG A 476 12.17 -5.39 28.11
CA ARG A 476 13.41 -5.26 28.90
C ARG A 476 13.18 -4.90 30.38
N LYS A 477 12.02 -4.34 30.72
CA LYS A 477 11.68 -4.02 32.12
C LYS A 477 10.97 -5.18 32.80
N ALA A 478 10.40 -6.12 32.03
CA ALA A 478 9.66 -7.27 32.50
C ALA A 478 10.54 -8.53 32.69
N GLY A 479 11.66 -8.63 31.96
CA GLY A 479 12.70 -9.65 32.18
C GLY A 479 13.96 -9.05 32.75
#